data_AF-A0A9P5CXZ8-F1
#
_entry.id   AF-A0A9P5CXZ8-F1
#
_cell.length_a   1.000
_cell.length_b   1.000
_cell.length_c   1.000
_cell.angle_alpha   90.00
_cell.angle_beta   90.00
_cell.angle_gamma   90.00
#
_symmetry.space_group_name_H-M   'P 1'
#
loop_
_entity.id
_entity.type
_entity.pdbx_description
1 polymer ?
#
loop_
_entity_poly.entity_id
_entity_poly.type
_entity_poly.pdbx_seq_one_letter_code
_entity_poly.pdbx_strand_id
1 'polypeptide(L)'
;FSLFSFVSPALGSGILFTYPEIATIAGVQGVIVYALASALPMLIFGFVGPVIRRKCPEGFVLTEWTRQRYGMVAMLYLSFVTLVTLFLYMVSELSGVGQVINLLTGLDDLPVMIVQCVVTTIYTSFGGFKISFLTDTIQGAMVMGLVVVAAITIGVEVDIKRDLIEESGLLKASLVGWQLLYILPVAIFTNDFFLAQLWLRTFASKTDKDLMIGTSLATFAILCVIVLVGSTGLVAVWSASWPGDPAQAGSVAFFSLLDSLPSWVVGVVLVMVVCLSTSAFDSIQSAMVSTASNDLFRNRLNIWVTRGLVVVVIIPVVAIALQAPSILQIYLISDLVSAATVPVLCIGLSDRFYFWRGFEFVVGSLGGILTVWIFGAIYYDDPMKGAELLLLQQGLYSGDWGAFGAFVAAPVGGLVWGFGALALRLTYQYVMARVKGHRFDALDRPAADDDAPAPEDAEVIIQQGAVKSKASGRFF
;
A
#
# COMPACT_ATOMS: atom_id res chain seq x y z
N PHE A 1 -16.51 15.16 2.96
CA PHE A 1 -15.85 14.08 2.20
C PHE A 1 -16.66 12.82 2.44
N SER A 2 -16.95 12.04 1.40
CA SER A 2 -17.74 10.81 1.56
C SER A 2 -16.85 9.70 2.07
N LEU A 3 -17.31 8.96 3.08
CA LEU A 3 -16.69 7.74 3.61
C LEU A 3 -16.20 6.80 2.51
N PHE A 4 -17.05 6.60 1.50
CA PHE A 4 -16.84 5.60 0.44
C PHE A 4 -15.62 5.88 -0.44
N SER A 5 -15.18 7.14 -0.53
CA SER A 5 -13.98 7.50 -1.30
C SER A 5 -12.69 6.95 -0.67
N PHE A 6 -12.68 6.61 0.62
CA PHE A 6 -11.54 5.94 1.26
C PHE A 6 -11.61 4.42 1.18
N VAL A 7 -12.82 3.86 1.12
CA VAL A 7 -13.07 2.42 1.22
C VAL A 7 -12.76 1.70 -0.10
N SER A 8 -13.35 2.16 -1.22
CA SER A 8 -13.19 1.50 -2.55
C SER A 8 -11.72 1.32 -2.96
N PRO A 9 -10.85 2.33 -2.84
CA PRO A 9 -9.49 2.26 -3.40
C PRO A 9 -8.50 1.61 -2.44
N ALA A 10 -8.89 1.43 -1.18
CA ALA A 10 -8.14 0.63 -0.20
C ALA A 10 -8.46 -0.87 -0.32
N LEU A 11 -9.54 -1.23 -1.02
CA LEU A 11 -10.01 -2.59 -1.20
C LEU A 11 -9.83 -2.98 -2.67
N GLY A 12 -8.72 -3.65 -2.96
CA GLY A 12 -8.47 -4.26 -4.27
C GLY A 12 -9.27 -5.55 -4.50
N SER A 13 -9.16 -6.13 -5.69
CA SER A 13 -9.68 -7.48 -5.96
C SER A 13 -8.91 -8.57 -5.22
N GLY A 14 -7.63 -8.30 -4.91
CA GLY A 14 -6.74 -9.22 -4.17
C GLY A 14 -7.25 -9.59 -2.76
N ILE A 15 -8.16 -8.80 -2.18
CA ILE A 15 -8.74 -9.08 -0.86
C ILE A 15 -9.47 -10.44 -0.80
N LEU A 16 -10.02 -10.90 -1.92
CA LEU A 16 -10.78 -12.16 -2.01
C LEU A 16 -9.88 -13.39 -2.03
N PHE A 17 -8.58 -13.20 -2.27
CA PHE A 17 -7.58 -14.26 -2.19
C PHE A 17 -6.85 -14.18 -0.85
N THR A 18 -6.28 -13.01 -0.58
CA THR A 18 -5.30 -12.80 0.48
C THR A 18 -5.87 -12.97 1.90
N TYR A 19 -7.09 -12.50 2.18
CA TYR A 19 -7.70 -12.65 3.51
C TYR A 19 -8.25 -14.06 3.77
N PRO A 20 -8.99 -14.69 2.83
CA PRO A 20 -9.41 -16.08 2.99
C PRO A 20 -8.22 -17.04 3.10
N GLU A 21 -7.16 -16.82 2.32
CA GLU A 21 -5.92 -17.61 2.40
C GLU A 21 -5.33 -17.59 3.81
N ILE A 22 -5.19 -16.41 4.41
CA ILE A 22 -4.69 -16.28 5.79
C ILE A 22 -5.61 -16.95 6.81
N ALA A 23 -6.93 -16.96 6.57
CA ALA A 23 -7.88 -17.69 7.40
C ALA A 23 -7.59 -19.20 7.40
N THR A 24 -7.30 -19.78 6.24
CA THR A 24 -6.99 -21.22 6.13
C THR A 24 -5.67 -21.61 6.79
N ILE A 25 -4.73 -20.68 6.92
CA ILE A 25 -3.37 -20.96 7.41
C ILE A 25 -3.21 -20.59 8.90
N ALA A 26 -3.61 -19.37 9.26
CA ALA A 26 -3.38 -18.80 10.59
C ALA A 26 -4.67 -18.72 11.43
N GLY A 27 -5.80 -19.21 10.91
CA GLY A 27 -7.06 -19.32 11.63
C GLY A 27 -7.70 -17.97 11.97
N VAL A 28 -8.55 -17.97 12.99
CA VAL A 28 -9.23 -16.76 13.48
C VAL A 28 -8.23 -15.70 13.90
N GLN A 29 -7.13 -16.10 14.53
CA GLN A 29 -6.06 -15.18 14.92
C GLN A 29 -5.51 -14.42 13.71
N GLY A 30 -5.18 -15.14 12.63
CA GLY A 30 -4.66 -14.53 11.39
C GLY A 30 -5.62 -13.52 10.78
N VAL A 31 -6.91 -13.87 10.68
CA VAL A 31 -7.94 -12.97 10.12
C VAL A 31 -8.05 -11.68 10.93
N ILE A 32 -8.15 -11.78 12.26
CA ILE A 32 -8.31 -10.61 13.12
C ILE A 32 -7.06 -9.72 13.08
N VAL A 33 -5.87 -10.34 13.14
CA VAL A 33 -4.60 -9.61 13.06
C VAL A 33 -4.49 -8.89 11.73
N TYR A 34 -4.80 -9.55 10.61
CA TYR A 34 -4.72 -8.92 9.30
C TYR A 34 -5.78 -7.83 9.13
N ALA A 35 -7.02 -8.08 9.53
CA ALA A 35 -8.07 -7.07 9.45
C ALA A 35 -7.72 -5.80 10.24
N LEU A 36 -7.15 -5.95 11.44
CA LEU A 36 -6.68 -4.82 12.24
C LEU A 36 -5.46 -4.14 11.57
N ALA A 37 -4.50 -4.92 11.08
CA ALA A 37 -3.31 -4.40 10.41
C ALA A 37 -3.64 -3.60 9.15
N SER A 38 -4.67 -4.00 8.40
CA SER A 38 -5.13 -3.30 7.20
C SER A 38 -6.00 -2.07 7.51
N ALA A 39 -6.81 -2.12 8.57
CA ALA A 39 -7.75 -1.04 8.87
C ALA A 39 -7.11 0.09 9.69
N LEU A 40 -6.33 -0.22 10.72
CA LEU A 40 -5.77 0.75 11.66
C LEU A 40 -4.87 1.83 11.02
N PRO A 41 -4.03 1.54 10.00
CA PRO A 41 -3.23 2.56 9.33
C PRO A 41 -4.03 3.76 8.82
N MET A 42 -5.31 3.55 8.43
CA MET A 42 -6.20 4.62 7.99
C MET A 42 -6.43 5.68 9.09
N LEU A 43 -6.47 5.30 10.37
CA LEU A 43 -6.55 6.25 11.48
C LEU A 43 -5.31 7.13 11.57
N ILE A 44 -4.14 6.58 11.24
CA ILE A 44 -2.87 7.30 11.33
C ILE A 44 -2.86 8.49 10.36
N PHE A 45 -3.43 8.35 9.16
CA PHE A 45 -3.62 9.50 8.24
C PHE A 45 -4.47 10.60 8.85
N GLY A 46 -5.43 10.23 9.70
CA GLY A 46 -6.23 11.18 10.42
C GLY A 46 -5.46 11.99 11.48
N PHE A 47 -4.43 11.41 12.11
CA PHE A 47 -3.57 12.09 13.09
C PHE A 47 -2.36 12.79 12.47
N VAL A 48 -1.71 12.13 11.51
CA VAL A 48 -0.51 12.59 10.81
C VAL A 48 -0.86 13.61 9.73
N GLY A 49 -2.01 13.45 9.07
CA GLY A 49 -2.50 14.36 8.04
C GLY A 49 -2.51 15.83 8.47
N PRO A 50 -3.12 16.20 9.62
CA PRO A 50 -3.08 17.55 10.16
C PRO A 50 -1.67 18.08 10.42
N VAL A 51 -0.77 17.24 10.94
CA VAL A 51 0.63 17.62 11.22
C VAL A 51 1.35 17.96 9.91
N ILE A 52 1.18 17.13 8.89
CA ILE A 52 1.80 17.34 7.59
C ILE A 52 1.15 18.53 6.86
N ARG A 53 -0.16 18.73 6.96
CA ARG A 53 -0.86 19.92 6.43
C ARG A 53 -0.29 21.22 6.97
N ARG A 54 0.07 21.27 8.26
CA ARG A 54 0.70 22.45 8.87
C ARG A 54 2.12 22.69 8.34
N LYS A 55 2.87 21.62 8.04
CA LYS A 55 4.24 21.72 7.49
C LYS A 55 4.27 21.97 5.97
N CYS A 56 3.26 21.51 5.23
CA CYS A 56 3.15 21.61 3.77
C CYS A 56 1.73 22.08 3.35
N PRO A 57 1.39 23.38 3.52
CA PRO A 57 0.05 23.90 3.29
C PRO A 57 -0.36 23.95 1.80
N GLU A 58 0.60 23.98 0.89
CA GLU A 58 0.40 24.00 -0.58
C GLU A 58 -0.05 22.63 -1.16
N GLY A 59 -0.16 21.59 -0.31
CA GLY A 59 -0.47 20.22 -0.69
C GLY A 59 0.72 19.30 -0.50
N PHE A 60 0.47 18.09 0.02
CA PHE A 60 1.53 17.11 0.25
C PHE A 60 1.59 16.10 -0.88
N VAL A 61 2.66 16.22 -1.66
CA VAL A 61 3.20 15.11 -2.43
C VAL A 61 4.45 14.67 -1.68
N LEU A 62 4.48 13.41 -1.20
CA LEU A 62 5.60 12.89 -0.41
C LEU A 62 6.95 13.11 -1.12
N THR A 63 6.96 13.02 -2.45
CA THR A 63 8.12 13.25 -3.30
C THR A 63 8.55 14.72 -3.33
N GLU A 64 7.63 15.68 -3.33
CA GLU A 64 7.96 17.11 -3.25
C GLU A 64 8.51 17.49 -1.87
N TRP A 65 7.91 16.97 -0.80
CA TRP A 65 8.47 17.13 0.55
C TRP A 65 9.88 16.53 0.64
N THR A 66 10.07 15.33 0.10
CA THR A 66 11.38 14.67 0.03
C THR A 66 12.37 15.52 -0.77
N ARG A 67 11.93 16.18 -1.85
CA ARG A 67 12.78 17.09 -2.62
C ARG A 67 13.24 18.28 -1.80
N GLN A 68 12.32 18.94 -1.11
CA GLN A 68 12.63 20.11 -0.28
C GLN A 68 13.53 19.73 0.91
N ARG A 69 13.28 18.57 1.52
CA ARG A 69 14.00 18.12 2.72
C ARG A 69 15.35 17.47 2.43
N TYR A 70 15.44 16.68 1.36
CA TYR A 70 16.56 15.78 1.08
C TYR A 70 17.25 16.03 -0.27
N GLY A 71 16.66 16.85 -1.13
CA GLY A 71 17.20 17.20 -2.44
C GLY A 71 16.69 16.33 -3.59
N MET A 72 17.16 16.64 -4.80
CA MET A 72 16.68 16.05 -6.05
C MET A 72 16.92 14.53 -6.15
N VAL A 73 18.08 14.05 -5.73
CA VAL A 73 18.46 12.63 -5.85
C VAL A 73 17.56 11.75 -4.98
N ALA A 74 17.29 12.19 -3.75
CA ALA A 74 16.38 11.49 -2.83
C ALA A 74 14.95 11.47 -3.36
N MET A 75 14.48 12.57 -3.95
CA MET A 75 13.15 12.61 -4.60
C MET A 75 13.06 11.63 -5.77
N LEU A 76 14.06 11.60 -6.67
CA LEU A 76 14.07 10.67 -7.80
C LEU A 76 14.12 9.21 -7.35
N TYR A 77 14.92 8.91 -6.33
CA TYR A 77 14.97 7.58 -5.72
C TYR A 77 13.60 7.18 -5.14
N LEU A 78 12.98 8.06 -4.34
CA LEU A 78 11.67 7.80 -3.77
C LEU A 78 10.62 7.61 -4.87
N SER A 79 10.61 8.46 -5.90
CA SER A 79 9.70 8.35 -7.04
C SER A 79 9.88 7.03 -7.79
N PHE A 80 11.12 6.57 -7.99
CA PHE A 80 11.39 5.26 -8.57
C PHE A 80 10.81 4.12 -7.72
N VAL A 81 11.04 4.13 -6.40
CA VAL A 81 10.47 3.14 -5.48
C VAL A 81 8.94 3.16 -5.53
N THR A 82 8.32 4.34 -5.49
CA THR A 82 6.86 4.50 -5.64
C THR A 82 6.35 3.89 -6.94
N LEU A 83 7.01 4.16 -8.07
CA LEU A 83 6.59 3.63 -9.38
C LEU A 83 6.71 2.10 -9.44
N VAL A 84 7.74 1.52 -8.83
CA VAL A 84 7.88 0.05 -8.71
C VAL A 84 6.77 -0.53 -7.86
N THR A 85 6.44 0.08 -6.71
CA THR A 85 5.32 -0.33 -5.86
C THR A 85 3.99 -0.28 -6.62
N LEU A 86 3.69 0.84 -7.30
CA LEU A 86 2.48 0.97 -8.11
C LEU A 86 2.45 -0.06 -9.24
N PHE A 87 3.58 -0.36 -9.88
CA PHE A 87 3.69 -1.40 -10.91
C PHE A 87 3.32 -2.79 -10.36
N LEU A 88 3.90 -3.19 -9.22
CA LEU A 88 3.59 -4.48 -8.58
C LEU A 88 2.11 -4.56 -8.16
N TYR A 89 1.54 -3.46 -7.68
CA TYR A 89 0.11 -3.38 -7.35
C TYR A 89 -0.77 -3.56 -8.59
N MET A 90 -0.42 -2.96 -9.74
CA MET A 90 -1.15 -3.20 -10.99
C MET A 90 -1.10 -4.67 -11.42
N VAL A 91 0.05 -5.33 -11.27
CA VAL A 91 0.21 -6.75 -11.59
C VAL A 91 -0.71 -7.58 -10.69
N SER A 92 -0.69 -7.29 -9.39
CA SER A 92 -1.50 -7.97 -8.37
C SER A 92 -3.01 -7.82 -8.66
N GLU A 93 -3.47 -6.60 -8.99
CA GLU A 93 -4.89 -6.35 -9.30
C GLU A 93 -5.37 -7.03 -10.58
N LEU A 94 -4.58 -6.99 -11.65
CA LEU A 94 -4.95 -7.66 -12.90
C LEU A 94 -4.92 -9.18 -12.76
N SER A 95 -3.94 -9.72 -12.03
CA SER A 95 -3.88 -11.15 -11.74
C SER A 95 -5.09 -11.59 -10.92
N GLY A 96 -5.45 -10.83 -9.88
CA GLY A 96 -6.61 -11.10 -9.04
C GLY A 96 -7.92 -11.14 -9.82
N VAL A 97 -8.21 -10.12 -10.62
CA VAL A 97 -9.47 -10.09 -11.38
C VAL A 97 -9.55 -11.16 -12.46
N GLY A 98 -8.43 -11.47 -13.13
CA GLY A 98 -8.36 -12.56 -14.11
C GLY A 98 -8.68 -13.89 -13.46
N GLN A 99 -7.94 -14.23 -12.39
CA GLN A 99 -8.14 -15.48 -11.64
C GLN A 99 -9.56 -15.60 -11.09
N VAL A 100 -10.16 -14.54 -10.55
CA VAL A 100 -11.56 -14.59 -10.09
C VAL A 100 -12.49 -14.94 -11.23
N ILE A 101 -12.37 -14.25 -12.36
CA ILE A 101 -13.31 -14.44 -13.47
C ILE A 101 -13.11 -15.82 -14.08
N ASN A 102 -11.87 -16.30 -14.20
CA ASN A 102 -11.60 -17.66 -14.65
C ASN A 102 -12.20 -18.71 -13.72
N LEU A 103 -11.97 -18.59 -12.41
CA LEU A 103 -12.49 -19.54 -11.43
C LEU A 103 -14.02 -19.58 -11.41
N LEU A 104 -14.69 -18.43 -11.55
CA LEU A 104 -16.15 -18.34 -11.44
C LEU A 104 -16.92 -18.56 -12.76
N THR A 105 -16.27 -18.34 -13.91
CA THR A 105 -16.95 -18.39 -15.22
C THR A 105 -16.29 -19.31 -16.24
N GLY A 106 -15.06 -19.77 -15.97
CA GLY A 106 -14.24 -20.53 -16.92
C GLY A 106 -13.68 -19.73 -18.08
N LEU A 107 -13.83 -18.39 -18.09
CA LEU A 107 -13.27 -17.52 -19.13
C LEU A 107 -11.75 -17.39 -18.99
N ASP A 108 -11.04 -17.26 -20.11
CA ASP A 108 -9.61 -17.00 -20.11
C ASP A 108 -9.28 -15.64 -19.46
N ASP A 109 -8.16 -15.58 -18.73
CA ASP A 109 -7.70 -14.39 -18.01
C ASP A 109 -7.38 -13.21 -18.93
N LEU A 110 -6.74 -13.48 -20.08
CA LEU A 110 -6.17 -12.46 -20.96
C LEU A 110 -7.24 -11.51 -21.55
N PRO A 111 -8.35 -11.98 -22.16
CA PRO A 111 -9.40 -11.09 -22.65
C PRO A 111 -9.98 -10.19 -21.55
N VAL A 112 -10.18 -10.74 -20.36
CA VAL A 112 -10.72 -10.03 -19.20
C VAL A 112 -9.78 -8.89 -18.78
N MET A 113 -8.49 -9.19 -18.60
CA MET A 113 -7.48 -8.20 -18.26
C MET A 113 -7.39 -7.10 -19.31
N ILE A 114 -7.41 -7.45 -20.61
CA ILE A 114 -7.36 -6.47 -21.71
C ILE A 114 -8.59 -5.55 -21.66
N VAL A 115 -9.79 -6.11 -21.54
CA VAL A 115 -11.03 -5.32 -21.48
C VAL A 115 -10.99 -4.36 -20.30
N GLN A 116 -10.60 -4.84 -19.11
CA GLN A 116 -10.44 -3.98 -17.93
C GLN A 116 -9.41 -2.87 -18.18
N CYS A 117 -8.24 -3.19 -18.72
CA CYS A 117 -7.20 -2.19 -19.02
C CYS A 117 -7.69 -1.12 -19.98
N VAL A 118 -8.33 -1.52 -21.08
CA VAL A 118 -8.84 -0.61 -22.10
C VAL A 118 -9.93 0.29 -21.52
N VAL A 119 -10.92 -0.28 -20.84
CA VAL A 119 -12.04 0.48 -20.26
C VAL A 119 -11.52 1.47 -19.22
N THR A 120 -10.68 1.02 -18.28
CA THR A 120 -10.09 1.86 -17.23
C THR A 120 -9.25 2.98 -17.81
N THR A 121 -8.35 2.68 -18.75
CA THR A 121 -7.53 3.70 -19.42
C THR A 121 -8.37 4.73 -20.17
N ILE A 122 -9.45 4.33 -20.84
CA ILE A 122 -10.32 5.26 -21.57
C ILE A 122 -10.95 6.27 -20.60
N TYR A 123 -11.67 5.81 -19.57
CA TYR A 123 -12.40 6.73 -18.71
C TYR A 123 -11.46 7.54 -17.79
N THR A 124 -10.32 6.99 -17.36
CA THR A 124 -9.32 7.75 -16.59
C THR A 124 -8.63 8.82 -17.44
N SER A 125 -8.39 8.53 -18.71
CA SER A 125 -7.82 9.49 -19.66
C SER A 125 -8.77 10.67 -19.91
N PHE A 126 -10.09 10.46 -19.96
CA PHE A 126 -11.02 11.57 -20.13
C PHE A 126 -11.32 12.30 -18.81
N GLY A 127 -11.32 11.59 -17.69
CA GLY A 127 -11.85 12.10 -16.42
C GLY A 127 -10.85 12.66 -15.41
N GLY A 128 -9.60 12.21 -15.46
CA GLY A 128 -8.62 12.51 -14.41
C GLY A 128 -9.11 12.12 -13.00
N PHE A 129 -8.49 12.71 -11.98
CA PHE A 129 -8.77 12.39 -10.57
C PHE A 129 -10.23 12.62 -10.15
N LYS A 130 -10.93 13.59 -10.73
CA LYS A 130 -12.32 13.92 -10.35
C LYS A 130 -13.32 12.82 -10.70
N ILE A 131 -13.16 12.17 -11.86
CA ILE A 131 -14.03 11.05 -12.24
C ILE A 131 -13.69 9.82 -11.42
N SER A 132 -12.40 9.52 -11.20
CA SER A 132 -11.97 8.42 -10.31
C SER A 132 -12.55 8.58 -8.89
N PHE A 133 -12.57 9.79 -8.33
CA PHE A 133 -13.22 10.01 -7.03
C PHE A 133 -14.74 9.77 -7.02
N LEU A 134 -15.43 10.09 -8.12
CA LEU A 134 -16.86 9.86 -8.23
C LEU A 134 -17.15 8.35 -8.36
N THR A 135 -16.39 7.65 -9.20
CA THR A 135 -16.51 6.19 -9.38
C THR A 135 -16.21 5.47 -8.07
N ASP A 136 -15.14 5.84 -7.35
CA ASP A 136 -14.80 5.30 -6.04
C ASP A 136 -15.93 5.41 -5.01
N THR A 137 -16.65 6.53 -5.02
CA THR A 137 -17.73 6.77 -4.05
C THR A 137 -18.92 5.87 -4.34
N ILE A 138 -19.27 5.70 -5.62
CA ILE A 138 -20.38 4.85 -6.06
C ILE A 138 -20.00 3.37 -5.87
N GLN A 139 -18.81 2.97 -6.31
CA GLN A 139 -18.29 1.61 -6.19
C GLN A 139 -18.10 1.22 -4.73
N GLY A 140 -17.59 2.10 -3.88
CA GLY A 140 -17.47 1.85 -2.45
C GLY A 140 -18.82 1.59 -1.77
N ALA A 141 -19.85 2.37 -2.11
CA ALA A 141 -21.21 2.14 -1.59
C ALA A 141 -21.79 0.81 -2.11
N MET A 142 -21.57 0.50 -3.38
CA MET A 142 -22.00 -0.76 -3.99
C MET A 142 -21.32 -1.96 -3.33
N VAL A 143 -20.00 -1.93 -3.17
CA VAL A 143 -19.22 -2.99 -2.50
C VAL A 143 -19.73 -3.24 -1.09
N MET A 144 -19.97 -2.20 -0.30
CA MET A 144 -20.52 -2.37 1.06
C MET A 144 -21.86 -3.11 1.03
N GLY A 145 -22.74 -2.78 0.08
CA GLY A 145 -24.01 -3.48 -0.12
C GLY A 145 -23.82 -4.94 -0.53
N LEU A 146 -22.94 -5.20 -1.50
CA LEU A 146 -22.68 -6.55 -2.01
C LEU A 146 -22.03 -7.45 -0.97
N VAL A 147 -21.13 -6.91 -0.12
CA VAL A 147 -20.53 -7.63 1.00
C VAL A 147 -21.58 -8.04 2.03
N VAL A 148 -22.52 -7.15 2.36
CA VAL A 148 -23.61 -7.48 3.30
C VAL A 148 -24.49 -8.58 2.74
N VAL A 149 -24.86 -8.50 1.46
CA VAL A 149 -25.66 -9.54 0.78
C VAL A 149 -24.91 -10.87 0.79
N ALA A 150 -23.64 -10.88 0.38
CA ALA A 150 -22.82 -12.09 0.37
C ALA A 150 -22.67 -12.71 1.77
N ALA A 151 -22.43 -11.89 2.80
CA ALA A 151 -22.30 -12.36 4.18
C ALA A 151 -23.60 -12.98 4.70
N ILE A 152 -24.75 -12.37 4.43
CA ILE A 152 -26.06 -12.93 4.83
C ILE A 152 -26.30 -14.25 4.11
N THR A 153 -26.04 -14.31 2.80
CA THR A 153 -26.29 -15.53 2.03
C THR A 153 -25.38 -16.68 2.44
N ILE A 154 -24.09 -16.43 2.65
CA ILE A 154 -23.16 -17.42 3.20
C ILE A 154 -23.64 -17.90 4.57
N GLY A 155 -24.08 -17.00 5.44
CA GLY A 155 -24.58 -17.36 6.77
C GLY A 155 -25.89 -18.17 6.79
N VAL A 156 -26.68 -18.13 5.71
CA VAL A 156 -27.96 -18.85 5.60
C VAL A 156 -27.82 -20.16 4.85
N GLU A 157 -27.07 -20.18 3.75
CA GLU A 157 -26.97 -21.33 2.84
C GLU A 157 -25.88 -22.33 3.25
N VAL A 158 -24.83 -21.87 3.95
CA VAL A 158 -23.69 -22.74 4.28
C VAL A 158 -23.93 -23.48 5.59
N ASP A 159 -23.98 -24.80 5.51
CA ASP A 159 -24.03 -25.67 6.70
C ASP A 159 -22.63 -25.85 7.30
N ILE A 160 -22.46 -25.41 8.55
CA ILE A 160 -21.19 -25.48 9.28
C ILE A 160 -21.16 -26.76 10.10
N LYS A 161 -20.23 -27.66 9.77
CA LYS A 161 -20.02 -28.89 10.53
C LYS A 161 -19.22 -28.58 11.79
N ARG A 162 -19.87 -28.67 12.94
CA ARG A 162 -19.25 -28.34 14.24
C ARG A 162 -18.05 -29.21 14.58
N ASP A 163 -18.04 -30.47 14.12
CA ASP A 163 -16.94 -31.39 14.36
C ASP A 163 -15.63 -30.90 13.71
N LEU A 164 -15.71 -30.27 12.53
CA LEU A 164 -14.56 -29.72 11.82
C LEU A 164 -14.00 -28.44 12.49
N ILE A 165 -14.80 -27.76 13.33
CA ILE A 165 -14.33 -26.58 14.04
C ILE A 165 -13.23 -26.96 15.05
N GLU A 166 -13.45 -28.03 15.81
CA GLU A 166 -12.48 -28.51 16.79
C GLU A 166 -11.30 -29.24 16.13
N GLU A 167 -11.57 -30.01 15.07
CA GLU A 167 -10.57 -30.79 14.35
C GLU A 167 -9.60 -29.91 13.53
N SER A 168 -10.11 -28.84 12.90
CA SER A 168 -9.28 -27.93 12.08
C SER A 168 -8.21 -27.16 12.86
N GLY A 169 -8.36 -27.02 14.18
CA GLY A 169 -7.42 -26.28 15.02
C GLY A 169 -7.35 -24.77 14.74
N LEU A 170 -8.17 -24.22 13.83
CA LEU A 170 -8.15 -22.81 13.39
C LEU A 170 -8.59 -21.82 14.48
N LEU A 171 -9.15 -22.32 15.58
CA LEU A 171 -9.45 -21.53 16.79
C LEU A 171 -8.25 -21.39 17.73
N LYS A 172 -7.21 -22.22 17.56
CA LYS A 172 -6.01 -22.19 18.40
C LYS A 172 -5.03 -21.14 17.89
N ALA A 173 -4.18 -20.67 18.80
CA ALA A 173 -3.13 -19.74 18.43
C ALA A 173 -2.10 -20.41 17.49
N SER A 174 -1.69 -19.69 16.44
CA SER A 174 -0.71 -20.16 15.46
C SER A 174 0.58 -19.34 15.56
N LEU A 175 1.73 -19.98 15.30
CA LEU A 175 3.03 -19.28 15.25
C LEU A 175 3.00 -18.17 14.19
N VAL A 176 2.46 -18.49 13.01
CA VAL A 176 2.24 -17.55 11.91
C VAL A 176 1.37 -16.38 12.38
N GLY A 177 0.27 -16.62 13.10
CA GLY A 177 -0.59 -15.56 13.65
C GLY A 177 0.15 -14.57 14.55
N TRP A 178 1.16 -15.01 15.31
CA TRP A 178 2.01 -14.12 16.12
C TRP A 178 3.02 -13.35 15.29
N GLN A 179 3.61 -13.96 14.26
CA GLN A 179 4.51 -13.27 13.34
C GLN A 179 3.77 -12.17 12.56
N LEU A 180 2.55 -12.46 12.12
CA LEU A 180 1.66 -11.53 11.43
C LEU A 180 1.36 -10.27 12.23
N LEU A 181 1.35 -10.35 13.56
CA LEU A 181 1.08 -9.20 14.44
C LEU A 181 2.11 -8.08 14.28
N TYR A 182 3.33 -8.42 13.85
CA TYR A 182 4.36 -7.43 13.53
C TYR A 182 4.47 -7.20 12.02
N ILE A 183 4.52 -8.28 11.23
CA ILE A 183 4.76 -8.20 9.79
C ILE A 183 3.74 -7.29 9.11
N LEU A 184 2.44 -7.56 9.29
CA LEU A 184 1.40 -6.88 8.53
C LEU A 184 1.25 -5.40 8.89
N PRO A 185 1.26 -4.99 10.18
CA PRO A 185 1.21 -3.58 10.50
C PRO A 185 2.40 -2.80 9.92
N VAL A 186 3.62 -3.35 9.97
CA VAL A 186 4.80 -2.68 9.41
C VAL A 186 4.71 -2.63 7.88
N ALA A 187 4.36 -3.74 7.25
CA ALA A 187 4.18 -3.87 5.80
C ALA A 187 3.19 -2.84 5.26
N ILE A 188 1.93 -2.92 5.72
CA ILE A 188 0.83 -2.13 5.20
C ILE A 188 1.02 -0.65 5.54
N PHE A 189 1.40 -0.34 6.79
CA PHE A 189 1.60 1.05 7.20
C PHE A 189 2.69 1.74 6.40
N THR A 190 3.82 1.07 6.16
CA THR A 190 4.90 1.66 5.37
C THR A 190 4.51 1.76 3.90
N ASN A 191 3.78 0.78 3.35
CA ASN A 191 3.34 0.85 1.97
C ASN A 191 2.33 1.99 1.74
N ASP A 192 1.42 2.22 2.68
CA ASP A 192 0.44 3.32 2.62
C ASP A 192 1.08 4.71 2.43
N PHE A 193 2.33 4.92 2.84
CA PHE A 193 3.06 6.17 2.56
C PHE A 193 3.27 6.41 1.06
N PHE A 194 3.45 5.36 0.25
CA PHE A 194 3.65 5.46 -1.19
C PHE A 194 2.34 5.72 -1.96
N LEU A 195 1.20 5.42 -1.35
CA LEU A 195 -0.11 5.57 -1.96
C LEU A 195 -0.57 7.03 -1.92
N ALA A 196 -0.10 7.81 -2.91
CA ALA A 196 -0.40 9.24 -3.07
C ALA A 196 -1.91 9.56 -3.03
N GLN A 197 -2.77 8.62 -3.43
CA GLN A 197 -4.22 8.76 -3.38
C GLN A 197 -4.77 8.93 -1.95
N LEU A 198 -4.16 8.27 -0.95
CA LEU A 198 -4.56 8.42 0.46
C LEU A 198 -4.19 9.80 0.98
N TRP A 199 -3.02 10.30 0.58
CA TRP A 199 -2.57 11.66 0.88
C TRP A 199 -3.47 12.71 0.22
N LEU A 200 -3.76 12.60 -1.07
CA LEU A 200 -4.61 13.56 -1.76
C LEU A 200 -5.99 13.71 -1.09
N ARG A 201 -6.60 12.61 -0.64
CA ARG A 201 -7.88 12.64 0.10
C ARG A 201 -7.74 13.23 1.50
N THR A 202 -6.62 12.90 2.15
CA THR A 202 -6.24 13.50 3.42
C THR A 202 -6.08 15.01 3.29
N PHE A 203 -5.54 15.54 2.18
CA PHE A 203 -5.34 16.97 1.94
C PHE A 203 -6.56 17.70 1.40
N ALA A 204 -7.46 17.01 0.70
CA ALA A 204 -8.67 17.62 0.17
C ALA A 204 -9.76 17.84 1.25
N SER A 205 -9.66 17.18 2.41
CA SER A 205 -10.63 17.28 3.52
C SER A 205 -10.80 18.72 4.08
N LYS A 206 -12.05 19.16 4.28
CA LYS A 206 -12.36 20.56 4.66
C LYS A 206 -11.84 20.98 6.03
N THR A 207 -11.95 20.09 7.02
CA THR A 207 -11.50 20.33 8.40
C THR A 207 -10.81 19.10 8.95
N ASP A 208 -9.94 19.28 9.95
CA ASP A 208 -9.27 18.17 10.64
C ASP A 208 -10.29 17.27 11.38
N LYS A 209 -11.39 17.86 11.85
CA LYS A 209 -12.51 17.10 12.45
C LYS A 209 -13.20 16.21 11.43
N ASP A 210 -13.48 16.73 10.23
CA ASP A 210 -14.08 15.93 9.15
C ASP A 210 -13.15 14.81 8.69
N LEU A 211 -11.84 15.06 8.66
CA LEU A 211 -10.84 14.05 8.35
C LEU A 211 -10.83 12.93 9.40
N MET A 212 -10.86 13.27 10.69
CA MET A 212 -10.88 12.29 11.78
C MET A 212 -12.15 11.43 11.76
N ILE A 213 -13.31 12.03 11.51
CA ILE A 213 -14.57 11.29 11.39
C ILE A 213 -14.53 10.39 10.15
N GLY A 214 -14.07 10.91 9.01
CA GLY A 214 -13.99 10.16 7.75
C GLY A 214 -13.05 8.96 7.84
N THR A 215 -11.84 9.15 8.38
CA THR A 215 -10.85 8.08 8.57
C THR A 215 -11.28 7.06 9.60
N SER A 216 -11.93 7.48 10.70
CA SER A 216 -12.45 6.56 11.71
C SER A 216 -13.58 5.68 11.19
N LEU A 217 -14.51 6.27 10.45
CA LEU A 217 -15.61 5.51 9.84
C LEU A 217 -15.11 4.60 8.71
N ALA A 218 -14.11 5.04 7.93
CA ALA A 218 -13.47 4.21 6.90
C ALA A 218 -12.75 3.02 7.51
N THR A 219 -12.00 3.25 8.61
CA THR A 219 -11.34 2.19 9.39
C THR A 219 -12.35 1.14 9.83
N PHE A 220 -13.47 1.56 10.42
CA PHE A 220 -14.50 0.64 10.88
C PHE A 220 -15.13 -0.15 9.72
N ALA A 221 -15.47 0.52 8.62
CA ALA A 221 -16.05 -0.14 7.45
C ALA A 221 -15.09 -1.15 6.82
N ILE A 222 -13.82 -0.78 6.61
CA ILE A 222 -12.76 -1.64 6.08
C ILE A 222 -12.55 -2.84 7.00
N LEU A 223 -12.49 -2.62 8.32
CA LEU A 223 -12.36 -3.70 9.31
C LEU A 223 -13.51 -4.70 9.18
N CYS A 224 -14.76 -4.23 9.13
CA CYS A 224 -15.92 -5.10 8.97
C CYS A 224 -15.87 -5.89 7.66
N VAL A 225 -15.56 -5.24 6.54
CA VAL A 225 -15.47 -5.91 5.24
C VAL A 225 -14.38 -6.98 5.26
N ILE A 226 -13.19 -6.66 5.76
CA ILE A 226 -12.07 -7.60 5.79
C ILE A 226 -12.35 -8.78 6.71
N VAL A 227 -12.95 -8.55 7.89
CA VAL A 227 -13.32 -9.66 8.79
C VAL A 227 -14.36 -10.56 8.11
N LEU A 228 -15.36 -9.99 7.45
CA LEU A 228 -16.38 -10.76 6.73
C LEU A 228 -15.75 -11.57 5.58
N VAL A 229 -14.99 -10.91 4.71
CA VAL A 229 -14.31 -11.57 3.59
C VAL A 229 -13.31 -12.62 4.10
N GLY A 230 -12.45 -12.28 5.05
CA GLY A 230 -11.47 -13.22 5.60
C GLY A 230 -12.10 -14.43 6.30
N SER A 231 -13.22 -14.24 7.00
CA SER A 231 -13.92 -15.36 7.65
C SER A 231 -14.49 -16.38 6.67
N THR A 232 -14.67 -16.03 5.39
CA THR A 232 -15.07 -17.01 4.35
C THR A 232 -14.06 -18.14 4.18
N GLY A 233 -12.77 -17.90 4.40
CA GLY A 233 -11.76 -18.96 4.38
C GLY A 233 -11.95 -19.96 5.51
N LEU A 234 -12.35 -19.50 6.71
CA LEU A 234 -12.67 -20.39 7.85
C LEU A 234 -13.94 -21.20 7.55
N VAL A 235 -14.97 -20.53 7.03
CA VAL A 235 -16.25 -21.15 6.66
C VAL A 235 -16.04 -22.19 5.56
N ALA A 236 -15.15 -21.96 4.60
CA ALA A 236 -14.81 -22.93 3.57
C ALA A 236 -14.24 -24.23 4.16
N VAL A 237 -13.34 -24.12 5.15
CA VAL A 237 -12.80 -25.28 5.87
C VAL A 237 -13.88 -25.98 6.70
N TRP A 238 -14.68 -25.23 7.46
CA TRP A 238 -15.68 -25.81 8.37
C TRP A 238 -16.94 -26.36 7.68
N SER A 239 -17.18 -25.99 6.42
CA SER A 239 -18.24 -26.57 5.58
C SER A 239 -17.79 -27.82 4.83
N ALA A 240 -16.50 -28.19 4.91
CA ALA A 240 -15.87 -29.21 4.07
C ALA A 240 -15.97 -28.91 2.56
N SER A 241 -16.19 -27.66 2.17
CA SER A 241 -16.15 -27.23 0.76
C SER A 241 -14.71 -27.12 0.25
N TRP A 242 -13.74 -26.98 1.17
CA TRP A 242 -12.32 -27.01 0.86
C TRP A 242 -11.69 -28.37 1.17
N PRO A 243 -11.09 -29.07 0.17
CA PRO A 243 -10.69 -30.47 0.30
C PRO A 243 -9.41 -30.74 1.11
N GLY A 244 -8.60 -29.72 1.46
CA GLY A 244 -7.41 -29.87 2.31
C GLY A 244 -6.34 -30.86 1.81
N ASP A 245 -5.27 -30.31 1.21
CA ASP A 245 -3.94 -30.89 0.92
C ASP A 245 -3.79 -32.08 -0.09
N PRO A 246 -3.06 -31.94 -1.24
CA PRO A 246 -2.61 -30.74 -1.95
C PRO A 246 -3.29 -30.50 -3.31
N ALA A 247 -3.38 -29.22 -3.75
CA ALA A 247 -3.11 -28.73 -5.13
C ALA A 247 -3.61 -27.29 -5.41
N GLN A 248 -4.51 -26.72 -4.61
CA GLN A 248 -4.94 -25.31 -4.76
C GLN A 248 -4.48 -24.48 -3.57
N ALA A 249 -3.82 -23.36 -3.86
CA ALA A 249 -3.40 -22.38 -2.87
C ALA A 249 -4.60 -21.96 -2.01
N GLY A 250 -4.40 -21.67 -0.72
CA GLY A 250 -5.47 -21.22 0.18
C GLY A 250 -6.22 -19.98 -0.34
N SER A 251 -5.64 -19.29 -1.31
CA SER A 251 -6.24 -18.25 -2.15
C SER A 251 -7.55 -18.68 -2.85
N VAL A 252 -7.75 -19.98 -3.13
CA VAL A 252 -8.94 -20.52 -3.81
C VAL A 252 -10.08 -20.86 -2.83
N ALA A 253 -9.82 -20.90 -1.53
CA ALA A 253 -10.79 -21.38 -0.52
C ALA A 253 -12.14 -20.62 -0.55
N PHE A 254 -12.09 -19.30 -0.77
CA PHE A 254 -13.30 -18.49 -0.96
C PHE A 254 -14.11 -18.91 -2.19
N PHE A 255 -13.44 -19.24 -3.30
CA PHE A 255 -14.11 -19.61 -4.55
C PHE A 255 -14.73 -21.01 -4.48
N SER A 256 -14.07 -21.95 -3.80
CA SER A 256 -14.67 -23.27 -3.51
C SER A 256 -15.95 -23.14 -2.68
N LEU A 257 -16.03 -22.15 -1.78
CA LEU A 257 -17.26 -21.85 -1.06
C LEU A 257 -18.34 -21.30 -2.00
N LEU A 258 -17.97 -20.44 -2.96
CA LEU A 258 -18.93 -19.86 -3.91
C LEU A 258 -19.57 -20.91 -4.83
N ASP A 259 -18.87 -22.00 -5.17
CA ASP A 259 -19.44 -23.11 -5.95
C ASP A 259 -20.63 -23.79 -5.27
N SER A 260 -20.70 -23.71 -3.93
CA SER A 260 -21.83 -24.23 -3.16
C SER A 260 -23.03 -23.29 -3.08
N LEU A 261 -22.88 -22.04 -3.53
CA LEU A 261 -23.90 -21.01 -3.41
C LEU A 261 -24.76 -20.88 -4.69
N PRO A 262 -25.99 -20.32 -4.57
CA PRO A 262 -26.82 -20.05 -5.74
C PRO A 262 -26.15 -19.14 -6.77
N SER A 263 -26.39 -19.37 -8.07
CA SER A 263 -25.74 -18.63 -9.16
C SER A 263 -25.95 -17.12 -9.12
N TRP A 264 -27.04 -16.63 -8.52
CA TRP A 264 -27.27 -15.19 -8.37
C TRP A 264 -26.26 -14.54 -7.41
N VAL A 265 -25.77 -15.27 -6.40
CA VAL A 265 -24.75 -14.81 -5.45
C VAL A 265 -23.41 -14.70 -6.16
N VAL A 266 -23.06 -15.70 -6.97
CA VAL A 266 -21.87 -15.69 -7.82
C VAL A 266 -21.88 -14.47 -8.74
N GLY A 267 -23.04 -14.16 -9.35
CA GLY A 267 -23.22 -12.94 -10.16
C GLY A 267 -22.98 -11.65 -9.36
N VAL A 268 -23.49 -11.58 -8.12
CA VAL A 268 -23.25 -10.44 -7.20
C VAL A 268 -21.76 -10.28 -6.88
N VAL A 269 -21.07 -11.38 -6.58
CA VAL A 269 -19.64 -11.38 -6.28
C VAL A 269 -18.83 -10.96 -7.51
N LEU A 270 -19.16 -11.46 -8.70
CA LEU A 270 -18.50 -11.05 -9.95
C LEU A 270 -18.58 -9.54 -10.19
N VAL A 271 -19.77 -8.95 -10.02
CA VAL A 271 -19.95 -7.50 -10.14
C VAL A 271 -19.10 -6.77 -9.10
N MET A 272 -19.09 -7.25 -7.85
CA MET A 272 -18.28 -6.68 -6.77
C MET A 272 -16.79 -6.69 -7.13
N VAL A 273 -16.27 -7.81 -7.63
CA VAL A 273 -14.84 -7.97 -7.97
C VAL A 273 -14.44 -7.01 -9.08
N VAL A 274 -15.24 -6.93 -10.14
CA VAL A 274 -14.98 -6.02 -11.26
C VAL A 274 -15.02 -4.57 -10.78
N CYS A 275 -15.96 -4.19 -9.91
CA CYS A 275 -16.02 -2.86 -9.34
C CYS A 275 -14.80 -2.53 -8.46
N LEU A 276 -14.38 -3.46 -7.59
CA LEU A 276 -13.18 -3.31 -6.75
C LEU A 276 -11.92 -3.17 -7.60
N SER A 277 -11.72 -4.08 -8.56
CA SER A 277 -10.53 -4.10 -9.41
C SER A 277 -10.44 -2.85 -10.28
N THR A 278 -11.54 -2.42 -10.90
CA THR A 278 -11.56 -1.22 -11.74
C THR A 278 -11.28 0.06 -10.94
N SER A 279 -11.85 0.20 -9.74
CA SER A 279 -11.57 1.32 -8.82
C SER A 279 -10.10 1.34 -8.38
N ALA A 280 -9.57 0.20 -7.94
CA ALA A 280 -8.18 0.11 -7.51
C ALA A 280 -7.22 0.42 -8.68
N PHE A 281 -7.46 -0.20 -9.84
CA PHE A 281 -6.62 -0.07 -11.02
C PHE A 281 -6.63 1.36 -11.59
N ASP A 282 -7.78 2.03 -11.60
CA ASP A 282 -7.88 3.42 -12.07
C ASP A 282 -7.14 4.41 -11.15
N SER A 283 -7.18 4.15 -9.85
CA SER A 283 -6.49 4.93 -8.84
C SER A 283 -4.98 4.75 -8.98
N ILE A 284 -4.51 3.51 -9.21
CA ILE A 284 -3.09 3.21 -9.43
C ILE A 284 -2.59 3.84 -10.74
N GLN A 285 -3.36 3.75 -11.83
CA GLN A 285 -3.02 4.42 -13.10
C GLN A 285 -2.89 5.93 -12.91
N SER A 286 -3.85 6.55 -12.23
CA SER A 286 -3.86 8.00 -11.99
C SER A 286 -2.70 8.44 -11.11
N ALA A 287 -2.37 7.64 -10.08
CA ALA A 287 -1.21 7.86 -9.23
C ALA A 287 0.09 7.77 -10.05
N MET A 288 0.23 6.74 -10.89
CA MET A 288 1.41 6.55 -11.74
C MET A 288 1.59 7.69 -12.74
N VAL A 289 0.52 8.16 -13.39
CA VAL A 289 0.57 9.34 -14.27
C VAL A 289 0.99 10.59 -13.50
N SER A 290 0.47 10.80 -12.30
CA SER A 290 0.79 11.96 -11.46
C SER A 290 2.27 11.95 -11.03
N THR A 291 2.75 10.82 -10.47
CA THR A 291 4.13 10.61 -10.06
C THR A 291 5.09 10.79 -11.24
N ALA A 292 4.83 10.13 -12.37
CA ALA A 292 5.66 10.28 -13.57
C ALA A 292 5.67 11.72 -14.11
N SER A 293 4.50 12.38 -14.19
CA SER A 293 4.39 13.74 -14.72
C SER A 293 5.10 14.78 -13.83
N ASN A 294 4.86 14.71 -12.52
CA ASN A 294 5.32 15.71 -11.57
C ASN A 294 6.79 15.50 -11.18
N ASP A 295 7.19 14.26 -10.90
CA ASP A 295 8.51 13.98 -10.33
C ASP A 295 9.57 13.82 -11.42
N LEU A 296 9.26 13.06 -12.47
CA LEU A 296 10.22 12.71 -13.51
C LEU A 296 10.30 13.80 -14.59
N PHE A 297 9.14 14.29 -15.02
CA PHE A 297 9.03 15.25 -16.12
C PHE A 297 8.74 16.69 -15.69
N ARG A 298 8.57 16.95 -14.38
CA ARG A 298 8.33 18.29 -13.80
C ARG A 298 7.26 19.10 -14.51
N ASN A 299 6.19 18.42 -14.94
CA ASN A 299 5.08 19.00 -15.70
C ASN A 299 5.51 19.71 -17.01
N ARG A 300 6.70 19.38 -17.55
CA ARG A 300 7.20 19.91 -18.83
C ARG A 300 6.74 19.09 -20.04
N LEU A 301 6.34 17.84 -19.81
CA LEU A 301 5.72 17.00 -20.84
C LEU A 301 4.21 17.20 -20.84
N ASN A 302 3.62 17.11 -22.03
CA ASN A 302 2.18 17.09 -22.19
C ASN A 302 1.60 15.87 -21.46
N ILE A 303 0.52 16.05 -20.69
CA ILE A 303 -0.13 15.00 -19.90
C ILE A 303 -0.54 13.78 -20.74
N TRP A 304 -0.83 13.98 -22.02
CA TRP A 304 -1.15 12.92 -22.97
C TRP A 304 0.05 11.99 -23.25
N VAL A 305 1.27 12.53 -23.24
CA VAL A 305 2.50 11.73 -23.40
C VAL A 305 2.73 10.88 -22.15
N THR A 306 2.54 11.45 -20.96
CA THR A 306 2.66 10.71 -19.70
C THR A 306 1.61 9.59 -19.59
N ARG A 307 0.37 9.85 -20.02
CA ARG A 307 -0.68 8.82 -20.11
C ARG A 307 -0.31 7.72 -21.09
N GLY A 308 0.23 8.08 -22.27
CA GLY A 308 0.73 7.11 -23.23
C GLY A 308 1.84 6.23 -22.65
N LEU A 309 2.75 6.80 -21.85
CA LEU A 309 3.81 6.04 -21.18
C LEU A 309 3.23 5.04 -20.17
N VAL A 310 2.22 5.43 -19.39
CA VAL A 310 1.53 4.49 -18.48
C VAL A 310 0.85 3.36 -19.25
N VAL A 311 0.27 3.62 -20.42
CA VAL A 311 -0.27 2.56 -21.29
C VAL A 311 0.82 1.61 -21.77
N VAL A 312 2.01 2.11 -22.09
CA VAL A 312 3.16 1.26 -22.44
C VAL A 312 3.59 0.40 -21.25
N VAL A 313 3.53 0.93 -20.02
CA VAL A 313 3.82 0.17 -18.79
C VAL A 313 2.76 -0.90 -18.52
N ILE A 314 1.50 -0.71 -18.90
CA ILE A 314 0.45 -1.75 -18.74
C ILE A 314 0.78 -3.03 -19.52
N ILE A 315 1.49 -2.95 -20.65
CA ILE A 315 1.83 -4.12 -21.47
C ILE A 315 2.64 -5.17 -20.69
N PRO A 316 3.81 -4.84 -20.09
CA PRO A 316 4.53 -5.78 -19.24
C PRO A 316 3.76 -6.14 -17.97
N VAL A 317 2.91 -5.25 -17.42
CA VAL A 317 2.05 -5.60 -16.27
C VAL A 317 1.15 -6.78 -16.62
N VAL A 318 0.45 -6.74 -17.77
CA VAL A 318 -0.43 -7.84 -18.21
C VAL A 318 0.38 -9.12 -18.42
N ALA A 319 1.56 -9.04 -19.03
CA ALA A 319 2.41 -10.21 -19.26
C ALA A 319 2.85 -10.90 -17.95
N ILE A 320 3.20 -10.12 -16.93
CA ILE A 320 3.58 -10.65 -15.61
C ILE A 320 2.36 -11.14 -14.84
N ALA A 321 1.22 -10.45 -14.93
CA ALA A 321 -0.02 -10.81 -14.23
C ALA A 321 -0.54 -12.20 -14.63
N LEU A 322 -0.33 -12.61 -15.88
CA LEU A 322 -0.67 -13.95 -16.39
C LEU A 322 0.22 -15.07 -15.84
N GLN A 323 1.42 -14.74 -15.35
CA GLN A 323 2.39 -15.70 -14.83
C GLN A 323 2.51 -15.63 -13.30
N ALA A 324 1.75 -14.75 -12.66
CA ALA A 324 1.85 -14.48 -11.23
C ALA A 324 1.32 -15.68 -10.42
N PRO A 325 2.18 -16.38 -9.65
CA PRO A 325 1.76 -17.57 -8.91
C PRO A 325 0.99 -17.23 -7.62
N SER A 326 1.26 -16.07 -7.01
CA SER A 326 0.59 -15.62 -5.78
C SER A 326 0.47 -14.10 -5.73
N ILE A 327 -0.76 -13.63 -5.55
CA ILE A 327 -1.15 -12.22 -5.41
C ILE A 327 -0.58 -11.65 -4.10
N LEU A 328 -0.72 -12.40 -3.01
CA LEU A 328 -0.19 -12.01 -1.70
C LEU A 328 1.33 -11.83 -1.75
N GLN A 329 2.05 -12.74 -2.40
CA GLN A 329 3.51 -12.65 -2.51
C GLN A 329 3.95 -11.35 -3.21
N ILE A 330 3.24 -10.93 -4.26
CA ILE A 330 3.52 -9.68 -4.97
C ILE A 330 3.34 -8.47 -4.04
N TYR A 331 2.28 -8.45 -3.22
CA TYR A 331 2.10 -7.39 -2.22
C TYR A 331 3.25 -7.38 -1.21
N LEU A 332 3.62 -8.54 -0.69
CA LEU A 332 4.67 -8.64 0.33
C LEU A 332 6.05 -8.20 -0.18
N ILE A 333 6.38 -8.45 -1.46
CA ILE A 333 7.61 -7.94 -2.08
C ILE A 333 7.61 -6.41 -2.07
N SER A 334 6.49 -5.79 -2.47
CA SER A 334 6.33 -4.35 -2.42
C SER A 334 6.43 -3.82 -0.98
N ASP A 335 5.78 -4.49 -0.04
CA ASP A 335 5.76 -4.14 1.37
C ASP A 335 7.15 -4.21 2.02
N LEU A 336 7.99 -5.16 1.58
CA LEU A 336 9.35 -5.28 2.07
C LEU A 336 10.21 -4.09 1.63
N VAL A 337 10.05 -3.66 0.37
CA VAL A 337 10.72 -2.46 -0.17
C VAL A 337 10.27 -1.20 0.57
N SER A 338 8.97 -1.09 0.87
CA SER A 338 8.44 0.04 1.63
C SER A 338 8.93 0.04 3.08
N ALA A 339 8.98 -1.13 3.73
CA ALA A 339 9.48 -1.29 5.08
C ALA A 339 10.96 -0.93 5.22
N ALA A 340 11.77 -1.15 4.18
CA ALA A 340 13.16 -0.70 4.14
C ALA A 340 13.29 0.82 3.92
N THR A 341 12.36 1.44 3.20
CA THR A 341 12.49 2.83 2.73
C THR A 341 11.89 3.85 3.70
N VAL A 342 10.67 3.62 4.16
CA VAL A 342 9.86 4.61 4.89
C VAL A 342 10.40 4.97 6.28
N PRO A 343 10.87 4.02 7.11
CA PRO A 343 11.43 4.37 8.42
C PRO A 343 12.62 5.34 8.30
N VAL A 344 13.48 5.14 7.31
CA VAL A 344 14.64 6.00 7.01
C VAL A 344 14.19 7.38 6.52
N LEU A 345 13.12 7.42 5.71
CA LEU A 345 12.49 8.66 5.25
C LEU A 345 11.91 9.47 6.41
N CYS A 346 11.21 8.80 7.33
CA CYS A 346 10.50 9.41 8.44
C CYS A 346 11.41 10.09 9.47
N ILE A 347 12.69 9.73 9.57
CA ILE A 347 13.65 10.42 10.46
C ILE A 347 13.67 11.92 10.20
N GLY A 348 13.69 12.35 8.93
CA GLY A 348 13.74 13.78 8.60
C GLY A 348 12.42 14.52 8.73
N LEU A 349 11.32 13.86 9.09
CA LEU A 349 10.08 14.54 9.52
C LEU A 349 10.27 15.25 10.88
N SER A 350 11.21 14.76 11.69
CA SER A 350 11.53 15.35 12.99
C SER A 350 12.56 16.48 12.83
N ASP A 351 12.20 17.65 13.34
CA ASP A 351 13.04 18.87 13.28
C ASP A 351 14.34 18.73 14.11
N ARG A 352 14.44 17.68 14.95
CA ARG A 352 15.64 17.36 15.72
C ARG A 352 16.77 16.76 14.87
N PHE A 353 16.42 16.09 13.78
CA PHE A 353 17.39 15.42 12.90
C PHE A 353 17.77 16.31 11.71
N TYR A 354 18.10 17.57 11.96
CA TYR A 354 18.50 18.54 10.92
C TYR A 354 19.76 18.09 10.14
N PHE A 355 20.63 17.30 10.77
CA PHE A 355 21.83 16.75 10.15
C PHE A 355 21.53 15.61 9.15
N TRP A 356 20.34 15.03 9.13
CA TRP A 356 19.95 13.95 8.21
C TRP A 356 19.76 14.51 6.79
N ARG A 357 20.49 13.98 5.78
CA ARG A 357 20.42 14.42 4.38
C ARG A 357 19.94 13.28 3.47
N GLY A 358 19.74 13.60 2.19
CA GLY A 358 19.28 12.62 1.19
C GLY A 358 20.24 11.47 0.95
N PHE A 359 21.54 11.65 1.26
CA PHE A 359 22.52 10.57 1.16
C PHE A 359 22.25 9.46 2.16
N GLU A 360 22.02 9.80 3.44
CA GLU A 360 21.66 8.83 4.49
C GLU A 360 20.35 8.13 4.17
N PHE A 361 19.39 8.86 3.62
CA PHE A 361 18.12 8.29 3.18
C PHE A 361 18.33 7.22 2.10
N VAL A 362 18.99 7.54 0.98
CA VAL A 362 19.17 6.58 -0.12
C VAL A 362 20.03 5.39 0.29
N VAL A 363 21.13 5.63 1.01
CA VAL A 363 22.01 4.54 1.48
C VAL A 363 21.32 3.69 2.53
N GLY A 364 20.55 4.30 3.43
CA GLY A 364 19.74 3.58 4.41
C GLY A 364 18.70 2.69 3.72
N SER A 365 17.92 3.23 2.78
CA SER A 365 16.90 2.43 2.08
C SER A 365 17.48 1.25 1.30
N LEU A 366 18.57 1.46 0.55
CA LEU A 366 19.27 0.36 -0.13
C LEU A 366 19.92 -0.62 0.84
N GLY A 367 20.47 -0.11 1.95
CA GLY A 367 21.06 -0.90 3.02
C GLY A 367 20.03 -1.77 3.74
N GLY A 368 18.79 -1.31 3.88
CA GLY A 368 17.69 -2.10 4.43
C GLY A 368 17.39 -3.33 3.58
N ILE A 369 17.26 -3.14 2.26
CA ILE A 369 17.08 -4.25 1.29
C ILE A 369 18.28 -5.22 1.36
N LEU A 370 19.50 -4.69 1.37
CA LEU A 370 20.71 -5.50 1.49
C LEU A 370 20.75 -6.29 2.81
N THR A 371 20.27 -5.71 3.91
CA THR A 371 20.25 -6.36 5.22
C THR A 371 19.29 -7.55 5.24
N VAL A 372 18.18 -7.50 4.49
CA VAL A 372 17.30 -8.67 4.34
C VAL A 372 18.02 -9.81 3.64
N TRP A 373 18.77 -9.51 2.56
CA TRP A 373 19.59 -10.52 1.88
C TRP A 373 20.67 -11.10 2.80
N ILE A 374 21.40 -10.25 3.55
CA ILE A 374 22.41 -10.68 4.52
C ILE A 374 21.78 -11.57 5.60
N PHE A 375 20.64 -11.16 6.15
CA PHE A 375 19.90 -11.93 7.15
C PHE A 375 19.50 -13.29 6.59
N GLY A 376 18.91 -13.34 5.40
CA GLY A 376 18.51 -14.60 4.76
C GLY A 376 19.70 -15.51 4.46
N ALA A 377 20.81 -14.94 3.97
CA ALA A 377 22.03 -15.70 3.69
C ALA A 377 22.63 -16.34 4.96
N ILE A 378 22.61 -15.62 6.09
CA ILE A 378 23.09 -16.14 7.38
C ILE A 378 22.10 -17.15 7.97
N TYR A 379 20.79 -16.86 7.89
CA TYR A 379 19.76 -17.68 8.50
C TYR A 379 19.62 -19.05 7.82
N TYR A 380 19.69 -19.08 6.49
CA TYR A 380 19.58 -20.30 5.70
C TYR A 380 20.92 -20.96 5.35
N ASP A 381 22.04 -20.36 5.76
CA ASP A 381 23.42 -20.75 5.40
C ASP A 381 23.62 -20.87 3.87
N ASP A 382 22.88 -20.09 3.09
CA ASP A 382 22.86 -20.12 1.63
C ASP A 382 22.52 -18.74 1.05
N PRO A 383 23.46 -18.11 0.30
CA PRO A 383 23.23 -16.81 -0.35
C PRO A 383 22.06 -16.80 -1.35
N MET A 384 21.77 -17.94 -2.00
CA MET A 384 20.67 -18.05 -2.95
C MET A 384 19.32 -17.99 -2.23
N LYS A 385 19.17 -18.74 -1.12
CA LYS A 385 17.97 -18.66 -0.27
C LYS A 385 17.78 -17.28 0.35
N GLY A 386 18.87 -16.56 0.61
CA GLY A 386 18.80 -15.14 0.99
C GLY A 386 18.20 -14.25 -0.11
N ALA A 387 18.50 -14.52 -1.38
CA ALA A 387 17.90 -13.80 -2.51
C ALA A 387 16.44 -14.22 -2.75
N GLU A 388 16.11 -15.50 -2.56
CA GLU A 388 14.73 -16.00 -2.58
C GLU A 388 13.88 -15.36 -1.48
N LEU A 389 14.48 -15.06 -0.31
CA LEU A 389 13.81 -14.38 0.80
C LEU A 389 13.44 -12.93 0.46
N LEU A 390 14.25 -12.22 -0.33
CA LEU A 390 13.88 -10.87 -0.82
C LEU A 390 12.61 -10.89 -1.66
N LEU A 391 12.43 -11.97 -2.42
CA LEU A 391 11.26 -12.21 -3.25
C LEU A 391 10.15 -12.97 -2.50
N LEU A 392 10.38 -13.31 -1.23
CA LEU A 392 9.50 -14.15 -0.42
C LEU A 392 8.99 -15.37 -1.20
N GLN A 393 9.86 -16.04 -1.96
CA GLN A 393 9.49 -17.18 -2.82
C GLN A 393 8.96 -18.38 -2.04
N GLN A 394 9.37 -18.53 -0.79
CA GLN A 394 8.83 -19.54 0.12
C GLN A 394 7.50 -19.11 0.77
N GLY A 395 6.97 -17.96 0.35
CA GLY A 395 5.78 -17.33 0.92
C GLY A 395 6.01 -16.82 2.34
N LEU A 396 4.92 -16.52 3.01
CA LEU A 396 4.92 -16.11 4.41
C LEU A 396 4.88 -17.31 5.39
N TYR A 397 4.88 -18.54 4.86
CA TYR A 397 4.25 -19.69 5.52
C TYR A 397 5.11 -20.95 5.64
N SER A 398 6.43 -20.87 5.44
CA SER A 398 7.34 -22.01 5.59
C SER A 398 7.47 -22.55 7.03
N GLY A 399 6.65 -22.07 7.99
CA GLY A 399 6.74 -22.40 9.42
C GLY A 399 8.02 -21.85 10.08
N ASP A 400 8.75 -21.02 9.36
CA ASP A 400 10.06 -20.47 9.66
C ASP A 400 9.94 -19.04 10.22
N TRP A 401 10.99 -18.55 10.88
CA TRP A 401 11.15 -17.15 11.27
C TRP A 401 11.73 -16.24 10.16
N GLY A 402 11.96 -16.74 8.95
CA GLY A 402 12.62 -16.05 7.86
C GLY A 402 11.84 -14.84 7.36
N ALA A 403 10.54 -15.00 7.07
CA ALA A 403 9.68 -13.89 6.66
C ALA A 403 9.57 -12.82 7.75
N PHE A 404 9.39 -13.25 9.01
CA PHE A 404 9.40 -12.34 10.16
C PHE A 404 10.73 -11.58 10.28
N GLY A 405 11.84 -12.30 10.18
CA GLY A 405 13.18 -11.75 10.23
C GLY A 405 13.46 -10.77 9.10
N ALA A 406 12.95 -11.01 7.89
CA ALA A 406 13.03 -10.07 6.77
C ALA A 406 12.34 -8.73 7.09
N PHE A 407 11.12 -8.77 7.61
CA PHE A 407 10.37 -7.55 7.97
C PHE A 407 10.92 -6.82 9.21
N VAL A 408 11.74 -7.47 10.04
CA VAL A 408 12.52 -6.82 11.10
C VAL A 408 13.84 -6.27 10.56
N ALA A 409 14.53 -7.05 9.71
CA ALA A 409 15.83 -6.72 9.14
C ALA A 409 15.76 -5.53 8.17
N ALA A 410 14.68 -5.40 7.40
CA ALA A 410 14.48 -4.28 6.48
C ALA A 410 14.51 -2.91 7.18
N PRO A 411 13.62 -2.61 8.16
CA PRO A 411 13.62 -1.31 8.83
C PRO A 411 14.85 -1.11 9.71
N VAL A 412 15.26 -2.13 10.49
CA VAL A 412 16.42 -2.02 11.39
C VAL A 412 17.71 -1.85 10.59
N GLY A 413 17.91 -2.67 9.56
CA GLY A 413 19.02 -2.55 8.63
C GLY A 413 19.06 -1.20 7.96
N GLY A 414 17.91 -0.70 7.50
CA GLY A 414 17.84 0.60 6.86
C GLY A 414 18.27 1.75 7.78
N LEU A 415 17.87 1.69 9.05
CA LEU A 415 18.33 2.64 10.07
C LEU A 415 19.82 2.51 10.35
N VAL A 416 20.33 1.29 10.53
CA VAL A 416 21.76 1.03 10.80
C VAL A 416 22.64 1.53 9.66
N TRP A 417 22.30 1.21 8.42
CA TRP A 417 23.03 1.69 7.24
C TRP A 417 22.91 3.21 7.08
N GLY A 418 21.74 3.80 7.38
CA GLY A 418 21.55 5.24 7.38
C GLY A 418 22.44 5.97 8.40
N PHE A 419 22.51 5.46 9.65
CA PHE A 419 23.42 6.00 10.67
C PHE A 419 24.89 5.73 10.36
N GLY A 420 25.20 4.59 9.73
CA GLY A 420 26.55 4.30 9.22
C GLY A 420 26.98 5.28 8.13
N ALA A 421 26.07 5.60 7.19
CA ALA A 421 26.29 6.61 6.16
C ALA A 421 26.47 8.01 6.75
N LEU A 422 25.71 8.35 7.79
CA LEU A 422 25.87 9.59 8.54
C LEU A 422 27.27 9.66 9.16
N ALA A 423 27.70 8.61 9.86
CA ALA A 423 29.01 8.53 10.48
C ALA A 423 30.12 8.69 9.43
N LEU A 424 30.02 7.96 8.31
CA LEU A 424 30.97 8.07 7.20
C LEU A 424 31.06 9.50 6.66
N ARG A 425 29.92 10.16 6.43
CA ARG A 425 29.90 11.54 5.93
C ARG A 425 30.50 12.51 6.94
N LEU A 426 30.13 12.41 8.22
CA LEU A 426 30.66 13.28 9.27
C LEU A 426 32.17 13.08 9.45
N THR A 427 32.66 11.84 9.43
CA THR A 427 34.09 11.53 9.48
C THR A 427 34.82 12.10 8.26
N TYR A 428 34.29 11.94 7.05
CA TYR A 428 34.88 12.52 5.85
C TYR A 428 34.94 14.05 5.92
N GLN A 429 33.85 14.70 6.35
CA GLN A 429 33.81 16.16 6.51
C GLN A 429 34.75 16.65 7.61
N TYR A 430 34.91 15.90 8.70
CA TYR A 430 35.84 16.20 9.77
C TYR A 430 37.30 16.10 9.29
N VAL A 431 37.66 15.02 8.59
CA VAL A 431 39.00 14.82 8.03
C VAL A 431 39.32 15.90 7.01
N MET A 432 38.38 16.24 6.12
CA MET A 432 38.56 17.29 5.13
C MET A 432 38.70 18.68 5.77
N ALA A 433 37.93 18.97 6.83
CA ALA A 433 38.05 20.20 7.61
C ALA A 433 39.44 20.33 8.26
N ARG A 434 39.94 19.23 8.85
CA ARG A 434 41.30 19.13 9.39
C ARG A 434 42.39 19.35 8.34
N VAL A 435 42.23 18.75 7.15
CA VAL A 435 43.22 18.84 6.06
C VAL A 435 43.23 20.23 5.41
N LYS A 436 42.06 20.85 5.23
CA LYS A 436 41.92 22.16 4.59
C LYS A 436 41.98 23.35 5.56
N GLY A 437 42.07 23.09 6.87
CA GLY A 437 42.15 24.12 7.90
C GLY A 437 40.87 24.95 8.11
N HIS A 438 39.70 24.46 7.68
CA HIS A 438 38.41 25.13 7.89
C HIS A 438 37.67 24.57 9.12
N ARG A 439 36.74 25.35 9.69
CA ARG A 439 35.87 24.91 10.79
C ARG A 439 34.95 23.77 10.31
N PHE A 440 34.69 22.81 11.19
CA PHE A 440 33.68 21.77 10.98
C PHE A 440 32.28 22.37 11.23
N ASP A 441 31.49 22.46 10.17
CA ASP A 441 30.17 23.11 10.09
C ASP A 441 29.02 22.11 9.83
N ALA A 442 29.34 20.82 9.70
CA ALA A 442 28.38 19.80 9.29
C ALA A 442 27.21 19.57 10.26
N LEU A 443 27.36 19.97 11.52
CA LEU A 443 26.34 19.91 12.58
C LEU A 443 25.81 21.30 12.94
N ASP A 444 26.17 22.35 12.21
CA ASP A 444 25.53 23.64 12.42
C ASP A 444 24.11 23.59 11.86
N ARG A 445 23.14 24.09 12.63
CA ARG A 445 21.75 24.19 12.15
C ARG A 445 21.72 25.11 10.92
N PRO A 446 20.93 24.79 9.88
CA PRO A 446 20.66 25.74 8.82
C PRO A 446 20.18 27.06 9.46
N ALA A 447 20.74 28.20 9.04
CA ALA A 447 20.23 29.49 9.47
C ALA A 447 18.72 29.52 9.17
N ALA A 448 17.90 29.88 10.16
CA ALA A 448 16.50 30.16 9.89
C ALA A 448 16.48 31.32 8.88
N ASP A 449 15.66 31.22 7.83
CA ASP A 449 15.31 32.40 7.05
C ASP A 449 14.67 33.39 8.04
N ASP A 450 15.41 34.42 8.45
CA ASP A 450 14.93 35.52 9.29
C ASP A 450 13.81 36.35 8.59
N ASP A 451 13.42 35.98 7.37
CA ASP A 451 12.32 36.55 6.59
C ASP A 451 11.00 35.75 6.68
N ALA A 452 10.93 34.67 7.47
CA ALA A 452 9.66 34.01 7.74
C ALA A 452 8.82 34.87 8.71
N PRO A 453 7.63 35.38 8.30
CA PRO A 453 6.82 36.23 9.17
C PRO A 453 6.45 35.48 10.45
N ALA A 454 6.47 36.19 11.58
CA ALA A 454 6.14 35.64 12.88
C ALA A 454 4.77 34.93 12.83
N PRO A 455 4.53 33.88 13.65
CA PRO A 455 3.29 33.11 13.59
C PRO A 455 2.01 33.95 13.75
N GLU A 456 2.07 35.10 14.41
CA GLU A 456 0.96 36.07 14.50
C GLU A 456 0.74 36.84 13.18
N ASP A 457 1.80 37.15 12.43
CA ASP A 457 1.72 37.82 11.12
C ASP A 457 1.27 36.85 10.01
N ALA A 458 1.58 35.56 10.15
CA ALA A 458 1.12 34.52 9.23
C ALA A 458 -0.42 34.35 9.26
N GLU A 459 -1.07 34.43 10.43
CA GLU A 459 -2.54 34.37 10.53
C GLU A 459 -3.23 35.58 9.85
N VAL A 460 -2.64 36.77 9.96
CA VAL A 460 -3.17 38.00 9.33
C VAL A 460 -2.98 37.96 7.81
N ILE A 461 -1.83 37.48 7.33
CA ILE A 461 -1.55 37.31 5.89
C ILE A 461 -2.45 36.22 5.29
N ILE A 462 -2.72 35.13 6.01
CA ILE A 462 -3.66 34.07 5.57
C ILE A 462 -5.09 34.61 5.45
N GLN A 463 -5.56 35.43 6.39
CA GLN A 463 -6.87 36.07 6.28
C GLN A 463 -6.97 37.03 5.09
N GLN A 464 -5.92 37.82 4.80
CA GLN A 464 -5.93 38.74 3.66
C GLN A 464 -5.71 38.03 2.31
N GLY A 465 -4.95 36.94 2.27
CA GLY A 465 -4.73 36.10 1.09
C GLY A 465 -5.95 35.26 0.70
N ALA A 466 -6.69 34.73 1.67
CA ALA A 466 -7.92 33.98 1.44
C ALA A 466 -9.04 34.85 0.83
N VAL A 467 -9.05 36.15 1.12
CA VAL A 467 -10.00 37.10 0.50
C VAL A 467 -9.65 37.40 -0.97
N LYS A 468 -8.36 37.37 -1.35
CA LYS A 468 -7.92 37.57 -2.74
C LYS A 468 -7.92 36.28 -3.59
N SER A 469 -7.70 35.10 -2.99
CA SER A 469 -7.64 33.82 -3.71
C SER A 469 -8.99 33.30 -4.24
N LYS A 470 -10.13 33.88 -3.83
CA LYS A 470 -11.44 33.49 -4.38
C LYS A 470 -11.62 33.82 -5.87
N ALA A 471 -10.71 34.58 -6.49
CA ALA A 471 -10.88 35.09 -7.85
C ALA A 471 -9.96 34.49 -8.93
N SER A 472 -8.95 33.66 -8.63
CA SER A 472 -8.12 33.08 -9.68
C SER A 472 -7.35 31.86 -9.20
N GLY A 473 -7.51 30.74 -9.91
CA GLY A 473 -6.74 29.52 -9.67
C GLY A 473 -7.60 28.25 -9.73
N ARG A 474 -8.13 27.91 -10.91
CA ARG A 474 -8.55 26.54 -11.19
C ARG A 474 -7.30 25.65 -11.19
N PHE A 475 -7.05 24.95 -10.09
CA PHE A 475 -6.22 23.74 -10.11
C PHE A 475 -7.08 22.53 -10.49
N PHE A 476 -6.48 21.65 -11.29
CA PHE A 476 -7.07 20.65 -12.18
C PHE A 476 -8.12 19.72 -11.55
#